data_AF-A0A7S4F6Q8-F1
#
_entry.id   AF-A0A7S4F6Q8-F1
#
_cell.length_a   1.000
_cell.length_b   1.000
_cell.length_c   1.000
_cell.angle_alpha   90.00
_cell.angle_beta   90.00
_cell.angle_gamma   90.00
#
_symmetry.space_group_name_H-M   'P 1'
#
loop_
_entity.id
_entity.type
_entity.pdbx_description
1 polymer ?
#
loop_
_entity_poly.entity_id
_entity_poly.type
_entity_poly.pdbx_seq_one_letter_code
_entity_poly.pdbx_strand_id
1 'polypeptide(L)'
;MESDLLTTTALKKAKLSPDGMLQMSFQLAHHKMHGHAASTYESASTAAFKHGRTETIRSATPESDAFAKTFCDARASPSARAAAMRAAVDNHTRITRECLMGKGMDRHLFALRHTALANGEPVPPLFETDAYHTLAKIIISTSTLNSDALDNGGFGPVNQDCYAVGYGIRDYGCMAQVMSYKRDAPGFRDILLDALKEMRELISVK
;
A
#
# COMPACT_ATOMS: atom_id res chain seq x y z
N MET A 1 0.43 -14.64 6.94
CA MET A 1 -0.22 -15.48 5.91
C MET A 1 0.77 -15.78 4.82
N GLU A 2 0.66 -16.97 4.26
CA GLU A 2 1.36 -17.42 3.05
C GLU A 2 0.31 -18.03 2.13
N SER A 3 0.47 -17.83 0.82
CA SER A 3 -0.57 -18.16 -0.15
C SER A 3 0.02 -18.33 -1.54
N ASP A 4 -0.48 -19.31 -2.30
CA ASP A 4 -0.15 -19.51 -3.71
C ASP A 4 -1.13 -18.78 -4.66
N LEU A 5 -2.09 -18.02 -4.10
CA LEU A 5 -3.16 -17.36 -4.86
C LEU A 5 -2.61 -16.37 -5.90
N LEU A 6 -1.52 -15.67 -5.57
CA LEU A 6 -0.84 -14.74 -6.47
C LEU A 6 0.63 -15.11 -6.59
N THR A 7 1.12 -15.18 -7.82
CA THR A 7 2.54 -15.37 -8.12
C THR A 7 3.03 -14.29 -9.07
N THR A 8 4.32 -13.98 -9.02
CA THR A 8 4.95 -13.05 -9.98
C THR A 8 4.75 -13.51 -11.42
N THR A 9 4.81 -14.81 -11.70
CA THR A 9 4.56 -15.37 -13.04
C THR A 9 3.13 -15.10 -13.53
N ALA A 10 2.11 -15.36 -12.72
CA ALA A 10 0.71 -15.14 -13.10
C ALA A 10 0.43 -13.65 -13.34
N LEU A 11 0.93 -12.78 -12.47
CA LEU A 11 0.72 -11.34 -12.56
C LEU A 11 1.44 -10.72 -13.75
N LYS A 12 2.69 -11.13 -14.04
CA LYS A 12 3.41 -10.72 -15.25
C LYS A 12 2.65 -11.11 -16.53
N LYS A 13 2.08 -12.32 -16.58
CA LYS A 13 1.24 -12.78 -17.71
C LYS A 13 -0.03 -11.94 -17.87
N ALA A 14 -0.62 -11.50 -16.76
CA ALA A 14 -1.74 -10.56 -16.71
C ALA A 14 -1.32 -9.08 -16.85
N LYS A 15 -0.03 -8.81 -17.10
CA LYS A 15 0.58 -7.47 -17.18
C LYS A 15 0.34 -6.59 -15.94
N LEU A 16 0.12 -7.19 -14.77
CA LEU A 16 -0.11 -6.52 -13.48
C LEU A 16 1.21 -6.41 -12.71
N SER A 17 1.43 -5.29 -12.04
CA SER A 17 2.52 -5.14 -11.08
C SER A 17 2.28 -6.06 -9.88
N PRO A 18 3.23 -6.97 -9.54
CA PRO A 18 3.09 -7.84 -8.37
C PRO A 18 2.93 -7.07 -7.05
N ASP A 19 3.72 -6.01 -6.91
CA ASP A 19 3.71 -5.13 -5.74
C ASP A 19 2.42 -4.31 -5.67
N GLY A 20 2.02 -3.71 -6.79
CA GLY A 20 0.75 -2.96 -6.87
C GLY A 20 -0.47 -3.83 -6.58
N MET A 21 -0.47 -5.11 -6.98
CA MET A 21 -1.53 -6.04 -6.63
C MET A 21 -1.63 -6.32 -5.13
N LEU A 22 -0.50 -6.53 -4.45
CA LEU A 22 -0.51 -6.72 -2.99
C LEU A 22 -0.94 -5.43 -2.28
N GLN A 23 -0.44 -4.27 -2.70
CA GLN A 23 -0.86 -2.98 -2.15
C GLN A 23 -2.36 -2.75 -2.29
N MET A 24 -2.94 -3.07 -3.46
CA MET A 24 -4.39 -2.98 -3.65
C MET A 24 -5.16 -4.00 -2.80
N SER A 25 -4.62 -5.21 -2.58
CA SER A 25 -5.25 -6.17 -1.66
C SER A 25 -5.34 -5.63 -0.22
N PHE A 26 -4.35 -4.86 0.24
CA PHE A 26 -4.40 -4.21 1.56
C PHE A 26 -5.45 -3.09 1.61
N GLN A 27 -5.59 -2.30 0.53
CA GLN A 27 -6.63 -1.28 0.43
C GLN A 27 -8.04 -1.89 0.42
N LEU A 28 -8.24 -2.97 -0.35
CA LEU A 28 -9.50 -3.68 -0.38
C LEU A 28 -9.84 -4.31 0.98
N ALA A 29 -8.87 -4.95 1.62
CA ALA A 29 -9.06 -5.57 2.93
C ALA A 29 -9.44 -4.52 3.99
N HIS A 30 -8.76 -3.38 4.01
CA HIS A 30 -9.09 -2.29 4.92
C HIS A 30 -10.50 -1.73 4.65
N HIS A 31 -10.87 -1.53 3.39
CA HIS A 31 -12.20 -1.04 3.03
C HIS A 31 -13.30 -2.04 3.42
N LYS A 32 -13.09 -3.34 3.20
CA LYS A 32 -14.04 -4.38 3.63
C LYS A 32 -14.21 -4.41 5.16
N MET A 33 -13.13 -4.20 5.90
CA MET A 33 -13.15 -4.26 7.36
C MET A 33 -13.71 -2.99 8.01
N HIS A 34 -13.39 -1.81 7.46
CA HIS A 34 -13.67 -0.51 8.11
C HIS A 34 -14.59 0.41 7.31
N GLY A 35 -14.92 0.06 6.07
CA GLY A 35 -15.84 0.82 5.20
C GLY A 35 -15.25 2.08 4.55
N HIS A 36 -13.95 2.34 4.73
CA HIS A 36 -13.29 3.54 4.17
C HIS A 36 -11.81 3.30 3.86
N ALA A 37 -11.23 4.15 3.01
CA ALA A 37 -9.79 4.21 2.77
C ALA A 37 -9.06 4.80 3.98
N ALA A 38 -7.76 4.53 4.11
CA ALA A 38 -6.96 5.06 5.21
C ALA A 38 -5.55 5.45 4.77
N SER A 39 -4.95 6.39 5.51
CA SER A 39 -3.59 6.86 5.25
C SER A 39 -2.62 5.68 5.24
N THR A 40 -2.04 5.44 4.07
CA THR A 40 -1.17 4.28 3.81
C THR A 40 0.23 4.77 3.48
N TYR A 41 1.21 4.11 4.08
CA TYR A 41 2.64 4.30 3.82
C TYR A 41 3.21 3.03 3.20
N GLU A 42 3.97 3.20 2.14
CA GLU A 42 4.86 2.18 1.60
C GLU A 42 6.26 2.80 1.38
N SER A 43 7.30 2.06 1.72
CA SER A 43 8.68 2.54 1.61
C SER A 43 9.21 2.43 0.17
N ALA A 44 9.63 3.54 -0.42
CA ALA A 44 10.43 3.58 -1.66
C ALA A 44 11.90 3.88 -1.34
N SER A 45 12.82 3.13 -1.92
CA SER A 45 14.26 3.45 -1.81
C SER A 45 14.64 4.58 -2.76
N THR A 46 15.37 5.56 -2.26
CA THR A 46 15.99 6.63 -3.09
C THR A 46 17.51 6.47 -3.17
N ALA A 47 18.03 5.26 -2.90
CA ALA A 47 19.47 4.95 -2.89
C ALA A 47 20.19 5.14 -4.23
N ALA A 48 19.44 5.36 -5.33
CA ALA A 48 19.99 5.76 -6.62
C ALA A 48 20.65 7.16 -6.59
N PHE A 49 20.31 8.00 -5.60
CA PHE A 49 20.89 9.33 -5.40
C PHE A 49 22.00 9.31 -4.34
N LYS A 50 22.93 10.27 -4.42
CA LYS A 50 23.98 10.44 -3.40
C LYS A 50 23.35 10.70 -2.03
N HIS A 51 23.71 9.87 -1.04
CA HIS A 51 23.09 9.88 0.30
C HIS A 51 21.58 9.62 0.29
N GLY A 52 21.09 8.93 -0.73
CA GLY A 52 19.71 8.50 -0.85
C GLY A 52 19.24 7.73 0.40
N ARG A 53 17.98 7.96 0.76
CA ARG A 53 17.31 7.35 1.92
C ARG A 53 16.06 6.65 1.42
N THR A 54 14.90 7.11 1.87
CA THR A 54 13.59 6.61 1.43
C THR A 54 12.66 7.76 1.08
N GLU A 55 11.70 7.49 0.21
CA GLU A 55 10.49 8.27 -0.03
C GLU A 55 9.26 7.42 0.37
N THR A 56 8.08 8.03 0.48
CA THR A 56 6.81 7.36 0.74
C THR A 56 5.99 7.22 -0.54
N ILE A 57 5.68 5.98 -0.89
CA ILE A 57 4.60 5.67 -1.82
C ILE A 57 3.28 5.73 -1.03
N ARG A 58 2.33 6.53 -1.54
CA ARG A 58 0.99 6.67 -0.97
C ARG A 58 0.02 5.78 -1.75
N SER A 59 -0.17 4.54 -1.29
CA SER A 59 -1.02 3.55 -1.95
C SER A 59 -2.52 3.87 -1.88
N ALA A 60 -2.94 4.68 -0.92
CA ALA A 60 -4.30 5.17 -0.80
C ALA A 60 -4.52 6.38 -1.71
N THR A 61 -5.01 6.12 -2.92
CA THR A 61 -5.32 7.11 -3.97
C THR A 61 -6.80 7.06 -4.35
N PRO A 62 -7.32 8.06 -5.09
CA PRO A 62 -8.68 8.00 -5.63
C PRO A 62 -8.97 6.73 -6.45
N GLU A 63 -8.00 6.25 -7.23
CA GLU A 63 -8.11 5.01 -8.00
C GLU A 63 -8.21 3.78 -7.09
N SER A 64 -7.41 3.73 -6.02
CA SER A 64 -7.48 2.64 -5.03
C SER A 64 -8.81 2.63 -4.26
N ASP A 65 -9.36 3.81 -3.94
CA ASP A 65 -10.65 3.93 -3.26
C ASP A 65 -11.79 3.56 -4.20
N ALA A 66 -11.75 4.02 -5.46
CA ALA A 66 -12.71 3.61 -6.49
C ALA A 66 -12.67 2.09 -6.74
N PHE A 67 -11.48 1.50 -6.79
CA PHE A 67 -11.29 0.05 -6.85
C PHE A 67 -11.95 -0.65 -5.66
N ALA A 68 -11.64 -0.25 -4.43
CA ALA A 68 -12.16 -0.90 -3.23
C ALA A 68 -13.69 -0.82 -3.15
N LYS A 69 -14.26 0.36 -3.45
CA LYS A 69 -15.71 0.57 -3.54
C LYS A 69 -16.35 -0.29 -4.63
N THR A 70 -15.74 -0.40 -5.80
CA THR A 70 -16.25 -1.21 -6.92
C THR A 70 -16.26 -2.70 -6.57
N PHE A 71 -15.26 -3.20 -5.85
CA PHE A 71 -15.26 -4.59 -5.37
C PHE A 71 -16.35 -4.84 -4.33
N CYS A 72 -16.64 -3.86 -3.48
CA CYS A 72 -17.65 -3.98 -2.44
C CYS A 72 -19.09 -3.69 -2.94
N ASP A 73 -19.28 -3.17 -4.15
CA ASP A 73 -20.62 -3.02 -4.74
C ASP A 73 -21.11 -4.35 -5.32
N ALA A 74 -22.18 -4.90 -4.75
CA ALA A 74 -22.82 -6.12 -5.21
C ALA A 74 -23.34 -6.02 -6.66
N ARG A 75 -23.59 -4.82 -7.18
CA ARG A 75 -24.07 -4.56 -8.54
C ARG A 75 -22.95 -4.44 -9.57
N ALA A 76 -21.70 -4.33 -9.14
CA ALA A 76 -20.57 -4.21 -10.06
C ALA A 76 -20.36 -5.52 -10.84
N SER A 77 -20.18 -5.41 -12.16
CA SER A 77 -19.86 -6.54 -13.01
C SER A 77 -18.40 -6.99 -12.82
N PRO A 78 -18.05 -8.25 -13.14
CA PRO A 78 -16.65 -8.70 -13.13
C PRO A 78 -15.73 -7.83 -14.00
N SER A 79 -16.23 -7.35 -15.15
CA SER A 79 -15.49 -6.45 -16.04
C SER A 79 -15.22 -5.09 -15.40
N ALA A 80 -16.22 -4.52 -14.70
CA ALA A 80 -16.04 -3.26 -13.97
C ALA A 80 -15.01 -3.40 -12.84
N ARG A 81 -15.07 -4.49 -12.07
CA ARG A 81 -14.06 -4.80 -11.03
C ARG A 81 -12.67 -4.96 -11.63
N ALA A 82 -12.53 -5.69 -12.74
CA ALA A 82 -11.25 -5.89 -13.41
C ALA A 82 -10.66 -4.56 -13.94
N ALA A 83 -11.50 -3.70 -14.53
CA ALA A 83 -11.09 -2.39 -15.01
C ALA A 83 -10.61 -1.48 -13.87
N ALA A 84 -11.36 -1.43 -12.76
CA ALA A 84 -10.98 -0.63 -11.60
C ALA A 84 -9.69 -1.14 -10.94
N MET A 85 -9.53 -2.47 -10.83
CA MET A 85 -8.30 -3.10 -10.34
C MET A 85 -7.09 -2.73 -11.19
N ARG A 86 -7.22 -2.84 -12.52
CA ARG A 86 -6.18 -2.45 -13.46
C ARG A 86 -5.76 -0.99 -13.28
N ALA A 87 -6.73 -0.07 -13.25
CA ALA A 87 -6.48 1.36 -13.10
C ALA A 87 -5.72 1.68 -11.81
N ALA A 88 -6.13 1.05 -10.69
CA ALA A 88 -5.49 1.27 -9.40
C ALA A 88 -4.05 0.73 -9.35
N VAL A 89 -3.81 -0.46 -9.91
CA VAL A 89 -2.47 -1.06 -9.99
C VAL A 89 -1.53 -0.28 -10.91
N ASP A 90 -2.05 0.23 -12.03
CA ASP A 90 -1.26 1.04 -12.98
C ASP A 90 -0.92 2.41 -12.38
N ASN A 91 -1.85 3.03 -11.65
CA ASN A 91 -1.57 4.28 -10.93
C ASN A 91 -0.54 4.07 -9.81
N HIS A 92 -0.65 2.99 -9.04
CA HIS A 92 0.36 2.64 -8.04
C HIS A 92 1.74 2.47 -8.68
N THR A 93 1.82 1.75 -9.81
CA THR A 93 3.07 1.58 -10.57
C THR A 93 3.67 2.91 -11.01
N ARG A 94 2.85 3.88 -11.43
CA ARG A 94 3.29 5.24 -11.79
C ARG A 94 3.88 5.96 -10.57
N ILE A 95 3.17 5.98 -9.44
CA ILE A 95 3.60 6.64 -8.20
C ILE A 95 4.89 6.01 -7.68
N THR A 96 5.02 4.69 -7.73
CA THR A 96 6.25 3.99 -7.35
C THR A 96 7.45 4.49 -8.15
N ARG A 97 7.33 4.62 -9.48
CA ARG A 97 8.41 5.17 -10.32
C ARG A 97 8.76 6.61 -9.95
N GLU A 98 7.77 7.44 -9.65
CA GLU A 98 7.98 8.82 -9.21
C GLU A 98 8.73 8.88 -7.88
N CYS A 99 8.30 8.08 -6.89
CA CYS A 99 8.91 8.04 -5.55
C CYS A 99 10.35 7.51 -5.59
N LEU A 100 10.63 6.47 -6.39
CA LEU A 100 11.99 5.97 -6.59
C LEU A 100 12.93 7.04 -7.18
N MET A 101 12.37 7.98 -7.96
CA MET A 101 13.09 9.13 -8.53
C MET A 101 13.04 10.38 -7.63
N GLY A 102 12.63 10.24 -6.37
CA GLY A 102 12.59 11.36 -5.40
C GLY A 102 11.51 12.39 -5.69
N LYS A 103 10.48 12.04 -6.46
CA LYS A 103 9.35 12.93 -6.82
C LYS A 103 8.11 12.72 -5.95
N GLY A 104 8.24 11.99 -4.85
CA GLY A 104 7.19 11.91 -3.84
C GLY A 104 7.06 13.22 -3.07
N MET A 105 5.94 13.39 -2.37
CA MET A 105 5.66 14.63 -1.64
C MET A 105 6.17 14.59 -0.19
N ASP A 106 6.19 13.41 0.43
CA ASP A 106 6.33 13.27 1.88
C ASP A 106 7.67 13.79 2.40
N ARG A 107 8.79 13.41 1.76
CA ARG A 107 10.10 13.94 2.20
C ARG A 107 10.27 15.43 1.91
N HIS A 108 9.67 15.94 0.84
CA HIS A 108 9.70 17.37 0.55
C HIS A 108 8.94 18.17 1.62
N LEU A 109 7.72 17.75 1.96
CA LEU A 109 6.92 18.37 3.04
C LEU A 109 7.62 18.26 4.40
N PHE A 110 8.21 17.11 4.70
CA PHE A 110 9.02 16.90 5.90
C PHE A 110 10.19 17.90 5.97
N ALA A 111 10.94 18.06 4.87
CA ALA A 111 12.09 18.95 4.80
C ALA A 111 11.67 20.41 4.98
N LEU A 112 10.62 20.87 4.30
CA LEU A 112 10.09 22.24 4.45
C LEU A 112 9.73 22.55 5.90
N ARG A 113 9.03 21.63 6.58
CA ARG A 113 8.68 21.79 8.00
C ARG A 113 9.91 21.89 8.88
N HIS A 114 10.89 21.01 8.67
CA HIS A 114 12.10 20.98 9.50
C HIS A 114 13.02 22.17 9.25
N THR A 115 13.10 22.67 8.00
CA THR A 115 13.85 23.87 7.68
C THR A 115 13.28 25.10 8.40
N ALA A 116 11.95 25.28 8.37
CA ALA A 116 11.31 26.38 9.09
C ALA A 116 11.63 26.31 10.60
N LEU A 117 11.48 25.13 11.21
CA LEU A 117 11.80 24.92 12.63
C LEU A 117 13.28 25.20 12.94
N ALA A 118 14.20 24.70 12.11
CA ALA A 118 15.64 24.88 12.33
C ALA A 118 16.07 26.34 12.21
N ASN A 119 15.41 27.12 11.35
CA ASN A 119 15.68 28.54 11.17
C ASN A 119 14.95 29.44 12.20
N GLY A 120 14.09 28.87 13.06
CA GLY A 120 13.23 29.66 13.94
C GLY A 120 12.14 30.45 13.19
N GLU A 121 11.81 30.03 11.98
CA GLU A 121 10.76 30.62 11.16
C GLU A 121 9.38 30.04 11.55
N PRO A 122 8.28 30.79 11.34
CA PRO A 122 6.95 30.24 11.52
C PRO A 122 6.71 29.01 10.65
N VAL A 123 6.26 27.91 11.25
CA VAL A 123 5.86 26.71 10.51
C VAL A 123 4.64 27.05 9.64
N PRO A 124 4.63 26.71 8.33
CA PRO A 124 3.50 26.98 7.46
C PRO A 124 2.18 26.39 7.99
N PRO A 125 1.05 27.13 7.95
CA PRO A 125 -0.23 26.67 8.49
C PRO A 125 -0.74 25.32 7.93
N LEU A 126 -0.28 24.95 6.73
CA LEU A 126 -0.54 23.63 6.12
C LEU A 126 -0.30 22.48 7.11
N PHE A 127 0.77 22.55 7.90
CA PHE A 127 1.19 21.47 8.80
C PHE A 127 0.32 21.32 10.04
N GLU A 128 -0.55 22.30 10.30
CA GLU A 128 -1.50 22.29 11.42
C GLU A 128 -2.93 21.93 10.97
N THR A 129 -3.14 21.71 9.67
CA THR A 129 -4.46 21.36 9.13
C THR A 129 -4.85 19.92 9.50
N ASP A 130 -6.15 19.68 9.70
CA ASP A 130 -6.70 18.32 9.91
C ASP A 130 -6.35 17.37 8.76
N ALA A 131 -6.27 17.88 7.53
CA ALA A 131 -5.88 17.10 6.37
C ALA A 131 -4.43 16.60 6.49
N TYR A 132 -3.50 17.46 6.90
CA TYR A 132 -2.11 17.06 7.13
C TYR A 132 -1.99 16.08 8.29
N HIS A 133 -2.70 16.30 9.40
CA HIS A 133 -2.74 15.36 10.52
C HIS A 133 -3.29 13.98 10.12
N THR A 134 -4.35 13.96 9.30
CA THR A 134 -4.92 12.71 8.76
C THR A 134 -3.92 11.99 7.85
N LEU A 135 -3.25 12.74 6.97
CA LEU A 135 -2.20 12.20 6.08
C LEU A 135 -1.00 11.66 6.87
N ALA A 136 -0.58 12.36 7.93
CA ALA A 136 0.56 11.98 8.77
C ALA A 136 0.27 10.78 9.68
N LYS A 137 -0.99 10.59 10.08
CA LYS A 137 -1.41 9.43 10.88
C LYS A 137 -1.52 8.17 10.01
N ILE A 138 -0.41 7.45 9.85
CA ILE A 138 -0.35 6.21 9.07
C ILE A 138 -1.18 5.11 9.75
N ILE A 139 -2.20 4.60 9.05
CA ILE A 139 -3.05 3.50 9.52
C ILE A 139 -2.61 2.17 8.91
N ILE A 140 -2.09 2.18 7.68
CA ILE A 140 -1.50 0.99 7.07
C ILE A 140 -0.05 1.31 6.74
N SER A 141 0.88 0.71 7.47
CA SER A 141 2.31 0.86 7.21
C SER A 141 2.80 -0.41 6.56
N THR A 142 3.44 -0.30 5.39
CA THR A 142 3.81 -1.45 4.58
C THR A 142 5.28 -1.40 4.17
N SER A 143 5.91 -2.57 4.07
CA SER A 143 7.26 -2.70 3.54
C SER A 143 7.41 -4.04 2.84
N THR A 144 7.87 -4.01 1.59
CA THR A 144 8.19 -5.22 0.84
C THR A 144 9.61 -5.70 1.14
N LEU A 145 9.80 -7.01 1.18
CA LEU A 145 11.11 -7.63 1.33
C LEU A 145 11.24 -8.83 0.39
N ASN A 146 12.07 -8.67 -0.64
CA ASN A 146 12.25 -9.68 -1.67
C ASN A 146 13.70 -10.18 -1.72
N SER A 147 13.94 -11.37 -1.17
CA SER A 147 15.20 -12.12 -1.21
C SER A 147 14.90 -13.62 -1.11
N ASP A 148 15.72 -14.45 -1.76
CA ASP A 148 15.65 -15.92 -1.65
C ASP A 148 16.24 -16.43 -0.31
N ALA A 149 16.99 -15.57 0.39
CA ALA A 149 17.56 -15.89 1.69
C ALA A 149 16.61 -15.61 2.87
N LEU A 150 15.39 -15.16 2.59
CA LEU A 150 14.44 -14.73 3.61
C LEU A 150 13.12 -15.47 3.44
N ASP A 151 12.72 -16.18 4.49
CA ASP A 151 11.40 -16.83 4.57
C ASP A 151 10.30 -15.78 4.72
N ASN A 152 10.52 -14.76 5.55
CA ASN A 152 9.55 -13.69 5.80
C ASN A 152 10.19 -12.47 6.49
N GLY A 153 9.45 -11.36 6.59
CA GLY A 153 9.84 -10.16 7.32
C GLY A 153 8.64 -9.44 7.96
N GLY A 154 8.89 -8.72 9.05
CA GLY A 154 7.85 -7.98 9.77
C GLY A 154 8.45 -6.86 10.63
N PHE A 155 7.59 -5.91 11.02
CA PHE A 155 7.95 -4.78 11.89
C PHE A 155 6.75 -4.36 12.74
N GLY A 156 7.03 -3.66 13.85
CA GLY A 156 5.98 -3.17 14.76
C GLY A 156 5.14 -2.03 14.15
N PRO A 157 3.87 -1.87 14.55
CA PRO A 157 3.03 -0.74 14.14
C PRO A 157 3.63 0.61 14.52
N VAL A 158 3.49 1.62 13.66
CA VAL A 158 4.06 2.97 13.91
C VAL A 158 3.22 3.84 14.84
N ASN A 159 2.01 3.38 15.20
CA ASN A 159 1.14 3.95 16.22
C ASN A 159 0.10 2.89 16.66
N GLN A 160 -0.74 3.23 17.65
CA GLN A 160 -1.73 2.32 18.22
C GLN A 160 -2.85 1.90 17.25
N ASP A 161 -3.11 2.70 16.23
CA ASP A 161 -4.15 2.47 15.22
C ASP A 161 -3.62 1.77 13.97
N CYS A 162 -2.33 1.45 13.91
CA CYS A 162 -1.70 0.98 12.69
C CYS A 162 -1.80 -0.55 12.52
N TYR A 163 -2.04 -0.98 11.28
CA TYR A 163 -1.66 -2.28 10.75
C TYR A 163 -0.28 -2.15 10.11
N ALA A 164 0.74 -2.80 10.69
CA ALA A 164 2.04 -2.97 10.06
C ALA A 164 2.03 -4.25 9.23
N VAL A 165 2.37 -4.13 7.95
CA VAL A 165 2.32 -5.22 6.97
C VAL A 165 3.68 -5.39 6.31
N GLY A 166 4.43 -6.39 6.77
CA GLY A 166 5.61 -6.89 6.05
C GLY A 166 5.15 -7.89 4.98
N TYR A 167 5.58 -7.74 3.73
CA TYR A 167 5.07 -8.58 2.65
C TYR A 167 6.11 -8.91 1.58
N GLY A 168 5.82 -9.95 0.79
CA GLY A 168 6.67 -10.38 -0.31
C GLY A 168 5.88 -11.18 -1.34
N ILE A 169 6.37 -11.20 -2.57
CA ILE A 169 5.82 -12.03 -3.65
C ILE A 169 6.94 -12.65 -4.47
N ARG A 170 6.74 -13.92 -4.84
CA ARG A 170 7.67 -14.79 -5.56
C ARG A 170 6.92 -15.57 -6.65
N ASP A 171 7.66 -16.36 -7.41
CA ASP A 171 7.10 -17.19 -8.47
C ASP A 171 6.24 -18.34 -7.93
N TYR A 172 6.40 -18.72 -6.66
CA TYR A 172 5.63 -19.78 -6.00
C TYR A 172 4.52 -19.26 -5.07
N GLY A 173 4.41 -17.96 -4.81
CA GLY A 173 3.36 -17.42 -3.95
C GLY A 173 3.65 -16.03 -3.39
N CYS A 174 2.76 -15.58 -2.51
CA CYS A 174 2.89 -14.33 -1.76
C CYS A 174 2.76 -14.56 -0.25
N MET A 175 3.27 -13.60 0.51
CA MET A 175 3.24 -13.60 1.97
C MET A 175 2.91 -12.20 2.49
N ALA A 176 2.22 -12.15 3.62
CA ALA A 176 1.99 -10.92 4.38
C ALA A 176 1.93 -11.22 5.88
N GLN A 177 2.74 -10.51 6.68
CA GLN A 177 2.70 -10.51 8.14
C GLN A 177 2.01 -9.23 8.61
N VAL A 178 0.87 -9.39 9.26
CA VAL A 178 0.07 -8.28 9.79
C VAL A 178 0.27 -8.20 11.29
N MET A 179 0.70 -7.04 11.77
CA MET A 179 0.82 -6.72 13.19
C MET A 179 -0.03 -5.50 13.54
N SER A 180 -0.64 -5.52 14.72
CA SER A 180 -1.28 -4.35 15.32
C SER A 180 -1.19 -4.40 16.84
N TYR A 181 -1.22 -3.25 17.51
CA TYR A 181 -1.25 -3.18 18.97
C TYR A 181 -2.67 -3.32 19.54
N LYS A 182 -3.64 -2.64 18.91
CA LYS A 182 -5.04 -2.57 19.41
C LYS A 182 -6.08 -3.03 18.40
N ARG A 183 -5.72 -3.19 17.13
CA ARG A 183 -6.67 -3.63 16.10
C ARG A 183 -6.63 -5.14 15.91
N ASP A 184 -7.71 -5.68 15.38
CA ASP A 184 -7.85 -7.10 15.06
C ASP A 184 -7.00 -7.47 13.83
N ALA A 185 -5.72 -7.80 14.09
CA ALA A 185 -4.79 -8.27 13.07
C ALA A 185 -5.19 -9.64 12.47
N PRO A 186 -5.65 -10.64 13.25
CA PRO A 186 -6.21 -11.87 12.69
C PRO A 186 -7.38 -11.64 11.75
N GLY A 187 -8.36 -10.82 12.12
CA GLY A 187 -9.49 -10.49 11.25
C GLY A 187 -9.06 -9.75 9.98
N PHE A 188 -8.13 -8.80 10.09
CA PHE A 188 -7.56 -8.14 8.91
C PHE A 188 -6.86 -9.13 7.98
N ARG A 189 -6.10 -10.08 8.52
CA ARG A 189 -5.45 -11.17 7.75
C ARG A 189 -6.48 -12.03 7.02
N ASP A 190 -7.57 -12.39 7.67
CA ASP A 190 -8.59 -13.26 7.08
C ASP A 190 -9.32 -12.56 5.93
N ILE A 191 -9.69 -11.30 6.13
CA ILE A 191 -10.27 -10.45 5.07
C ILE A 191 -9.28 -10.24 3.93
N LEU A 192 -7.98 -10.09 4.23
CA LEU A 192 -6.93 -9.99 3.21
C LEU A 192 -6.83 -11.26 2.36
N LEU A 193 -6.93 -12.45 2.96
CA LEU A 193 -6.96 -13.70 2.20
C LEU A 193 -8.17 -13.77 1.27
N ASP A 194 -9.34 -13.32 1.72
CA ASP A 194 -10.54 -13.29 0.88
C ASP A 194 -10.42 -12.26 -0.25
N ALA A 195 -9.88 -11.06 0.03
CA ALA A 195 -9.56 -10.06 -0.98
C ALA A 195 -8.63 -10.62 -2.07
N LEU A 196 -7.59 -11.38 -1.69
CA LEU A 196 -6.67 -12.03 -2.63
C LEU A 196 -7.37 -13.09 -3.49
N LYS A 197 -8.30 -13.87 -2.94
CA LYS A 197 -9.10 -14.84 -3.71
C LYS A 197 -9.95 -14.14 -4.77
N GLU A 198 -10.70 -13.11 -4.37
CA GLU A 198 -11.55 -12.34 -5.28
C GLU A 198 -10.74 -11.67 -6.40
N MET A 199 -9.57 -11.09 -6.06
CA MET A 199 -8.68 -10.50 -7.05
C MET A 199 -8.08 -11.54 -8.00
N ARG A 200 -7.78 -12.76 -7.50
CA ARG A 200 -7.27 -13.87 -8.31
C ARG A 200 -8.27 -14.33 -9.38
N GLU A 201 -9.56 -14.35 -9.05
CA GLU A 201 -10.60 -14.78 -9.99
C GLU A 201 -10.59 -13.91 -11.26
N LEU A 202 -10.37 -12.60 -11.11
CA LEU A 202 -10.37 -11.65 -12.22
C LEU A 202 -9.12 -11.70 -13.12
N ILE A 203 -8.01 -12.28 -12.64
CA ILE A 203 -6.79 -12.46 -13.45
C ILE A 203 -6.73 -13.84 -14.12
N SER A 204 -7.58 -14.77 -13.66
CA SER A 204 -7.62 -16.15 -14.13
C SER A 204 -8.57 -16.34 -15.32
N VAL A 205 -9.37 -15.31 -15.67
CA VAL A 205 -10.24 -15.33 -16.84
C VAL A 205 -9.41 -15.15 -18.11
N LYS A 206 -9.29 -16.23 -18.88
CA LYS A 206 -8.86 -16.25 -20.28
C LYS A 206 -9.96 -16.83 -21.13
#